data_AF-A0A1T4PC87-F1
#
_entry.id   AF-A0A1T4PC87-F1
#
_cell.length_a   1.000
_cell.length_b   1.000
_cell.length_c   1.000
_cell.angle_alpha   90.00
_cell.angle_beta   90.00
_cell.angle_gamma   90.00
#
_symmetry.space_group_name_H-M   'P 1'
#
loop_
_entity.id
_entity.type
_entity.pdbx_description
1 polymer ?
#
loop_
_entity_poly.entity_id
_entity_poly.type
_entity_poly.pdbx_seq_one_letter_code
_entity_poly.pdbx_strand_id
1 'polypeptide(L)'
;MDEEIIKSDDIKEEESKESSSEVSADEKKIPITKDMNIGYILQLHPESAVLLMSVGMGCITCYAAELESLAEACIVHGLDADDVVEYLNGELGLLTVEQ
;
A
#
# COMPACT_ATOMS: atom_id res chain seq x y z
N MET A 1 42.89 -32.99 12.20
CA MET A 1 41.56 -33.34 12.77
C MET A 1 40.95 -32.10 13.41
N ASP A 2 41.08 -30.98 12.68
CA ASP A 2 40.03 -30.09 12.20
C ASP A 2 38.78 -29.99 13.08
N GLU A 3 38.72 -28.87 13.80
CA GLU A 3 37.50 -28.30 14.32
C GLU A 3 36.62 -27.83 13.15
N GLU A 4 35.67 -28.66 12.72
CA GLU A 4 34.53 -28.20 11.92
C GLU A 4 33.33 -28.00 12.83
N ILE A 5 33.27 -26.79 13.38
CA ILE A 5 32.07 -26.12 13.84
C ILE A 5 31.24 -25.72 12.60
N ILE A 6 29.93 -25.58 12.80
CA ILE A 6 28.88 -25.02 11.92
C ILE A 6 28.00 -26.08 11.23
N LYS A 7 26.81 -26.26 11.77
CA LYS A 7 25.56 -25.91 11.06
C LYS A 7 24.49 -25.59 12.11
N SER A 8 24.49 -24.30 12.48
CA SER A 8 23.40 -23.64 13.15
C SER A 8 22.19 -23.63 12.22
N ASP A 9 21.32 -24.62 12.39
CA ASP A 9 19.91 -24.50 12.03
C ASP A 9 19.26 -23.53 13.03
N ASP A 10 19.58 -22.24 12.90
CA ASP A 10 18.88 -21.16 13.60
C ASP A 10 18.25 -20.27 12.54
N ILE A 11 16.96 -20.56 12.34
CA ILE A 11 15.97 -19.80 11.61
C ILE A 11 16.07 -18.34 12.06
N LYS A 12 16.56 -17.47 11.16
CA LYS A 12 16.37 -16.03 11.29
C LYS A 12 14.90 -15.73 10.96
N GLU A 13 14.09 -15.74 12.01
CA GLU A 13 12.94 -14.86 12.13
C GLU A 13 13.47 -13.43 11.97
N GLU A 14 13.40 -12.89 10.76
CA GLU A 14 13.45 -11.44 10.58
C GLU A 14 12.01 -10.96 10.78
N GLU A 15 11.74 -10.62 12.03
CA GLU A 15 10.58 -9.87 12.49
C GLU A 15 10.22 -8.79 11.48
N SER A 16 8.95 -8.82 11.08
CA SER A 16 8.20 -7.70 10.52
C SER A 16 8.50 -6.44 11.31
N LYS A 17 9.42 -5.63 10.80
CA LYS A 17 9.65 -4.27 11.27
C LYS A 17 8.45 -3.43 10.92
N GLU A 18 7.55 -3.38 11.89
CA GLU A 18 6.53 -2.39 12.13
C GLU A 18 7.13 -0.98 11.96
N SER A 19 6.94 -0.39 10.78
CA SER A 19 7.32 0.99 10.52
C SER A 19 6.23 1.92 11.05
N SER A 20 6.17 2.03 12.37
CA SER A 20 5.57 3.18 13.04
C SER A 20 6.40 4.42 12.71
N SER A 21 5.86 5.29 11.86
CA SER A 21 6.21 6.71 11.88
C SER A 21 4.91 7.51 11.80
N GLU A 22 4.58 8.07 12.95
CA GLU A 22 3.47 8.97 13.21
C GLU A 22 3.46 10.13 12.21
N VAL A 23 2.46 10.17 11.32
CA VAL A 23 2.17 11.36 10.51
C VAL A 23 0.94 12.05 11.07
N SER A 24 1.20 13.29 11.50
CA SER A 24 0.26 14.25 12.07
C SER A 24 -1.01 14.35 11.24
N ALA A 25 -2.13 14.07 11.90
CA ALA A 25 -3.48 14.12 11.38
C ALA A 25 -3.96 15.56 11.17
N ASP A 26 -3.58 16.25 10.09
CA ASP A 26 -4.21 17.51 9.70
C ASP A 26 -4.24 17.71 8.16
N GLU A 27 -5.35 17.26 7.57
CA GLU A 27 -6.11 17.97 6.52
C GLU A 27 -5.51 18.14 5.11
N LYS A 28 -5.04 17.05 4.49
CA LYS A 28 -4.80 17.04 3.02
C LYS A 28 -5.74 16.09 2.28
N LYS A 29 -7.00 16.49 2.14
CA LYS A 29 -8.00 15.80 1.31
C LYS A 29 -7.71 16.02 -0.18
N ILE A 30 -6.70 15.33 -0.69
CA ILE A 30 -6.41 15.29 -2.13
C ILE A 30 -7.17 14.10 -2.72
N PRO A 31 -8.10 14.30 -3.67
CA PRO A 31 -8.74 13.19 -4.36
C PRO A 31 -7.72 12.29 -5.05
N ILE A 32 -7.91 10.99 -4.90
CA ILE A 32 -7.09 9.97 -5.54
C ILE A 32 -7.53 9.84 -7.00
N THR A 33 -6.57 9.70 -7.91
CA THR A 33 -6.84 9.37 -9.32
C THR A 33 -6.08 8.11 -9.73
N LYS A 34 -6.55 7.42 -10.79
CA LYS A 34 -5.96 6.15 -11.24
C LYS A 34 -4.54 6.26 -11.79
N ASP A 35 -4.15 7.46 -12.22
CA ASP A 35 -2.81 7.77 -12.73
C ASP A 35 -1.79 8.02 -11.61
N MET A 36 -2.24 8.14 -10.35
CA MET A 36 -1.32 8.30 -9.21
C MET A 36 -0.59 6.99 -8.92
N ASN A 37 0.70 7.13 -8.61
CA ASN A 37 1.50 6.01 -8.13
C ASN A 37 1.01 5.55 -6.76
N ILE A 38 1.00 4.24 -6.53
CA ILE A 38 0.53 3.65 -5.27
C ILE A 38 1.33 4.20 -4.08
N GLY A 39 2.66 4.31 -4.21
CA GLY A 39 3.49 4.88 -3.14
C GLY A 39 3.12 6.32 -2.81
N TYR A 40 2.70 7.10 -3.80
CA TYR A 40 2.22 8.47 -3.59
C TYR A 40 0.86 8.50 -2.89
N ILE A 41 -0.06 7.60 -3.27
CA ILE A 41 -1.36 7.45 -2.60
C ILE A 41 -1.17 7.08 -1.13
N LEU A 42 -0.27 6.13 -0.82
CA LEU A 42 0.04 5.72 0.55
C LEU A 42 0.67 6.84 1.39
N GLN A 43 1.47 7.71 0.77
CA GLN A 43 2.02 8.90 1.44
C GLN A 43 0.96 9.96 1.72
N LEU A 44 -0.01 10.14 0.81
CA LEU A 44 -1.10 11.09 0.99
C LEU A 44 -2.14 10.60 1.98
N HIS A 45 -2.48 9.32 1.90
CA HIS A 45 -3.55 8.66 2.63
C HIS A 45 -3.04 7.31 3.16
N PRO A 46 -2.33 7.27 4.29
CA PRO A 46 -1.80 6.03 4.85
C PRO A 46 -2.89 4.96 5.09
N GLU A 47 -4.12 5.39 5.37
CA GLU A 47 -5.29 4.51 5.56
C GLU A 47 -5.67 3.74 4.29
N SER A 48 -5.31 4.26 3.10
CA SER A 48 -5.58 3.61 1.82
C SER A 48 -4.88 2.25 1.69
N ALA A 49 -3.80 1.99 2.45
CA ALA A 49 -3.16 0.68 2.49
C ALA A 49 -4.15 -0.43 2.86
N VAL A 50 -4.93 -0.22 3.92
CA VAL A 50 -5.88 -1.23 4.43
C VAL A 50 -7.02 -1.43 3.43
N LEU A 51 -7.47 -0.36 2.78
CA LEU A 51 -8.52 -0.39 1.77
C LEU A 51 -8.08 -1.13 0.50
N LEU A 52 -6.85 -0.89 0.03
CA LEU A 52 -6.27 -1.62 -1.09
C LEU A 52 -6.12 -3.11 -0.75
N MET A 53 -5.63 -3.44 0.45
CA MET A 53 -5.54 -4.83 0.90
C MET A 53 -6.92 -5.51 0.94
N SER A 54 -8.00 -4.80 1.30
CA SER A 54 -9.35 -5.38 1.35
C SER A 54 -9.92 -5.74 -0.03
N VAL A 55 -9.47 -5.07 -1.10
CA VAL A 55 -9.89 -5.35 -2.50
C VAL A 55 -8.97 -6.31 -3.23
N GLY A 56 -8.04 -6.96 -2.53
CA GLY A 56 -7.14 -7.97 -3.11
C GLY A 56 -5.80 -7.43 -3.62
N MET A 57 -5.47 -6.18 -3.30
CA MET A 57 -4.17 -5.55 -3.60
C MET A 57 -3.17 -5.73 -2.44
N GLY A 58 -3.09 -6.93 -1.86
CA GLY A 58 -2.23 -7.20 -0.69
C GLY A 58 -0.72 -7.01 -0.94
N CYS A 59 -0.29 -7.03 -2.20
CA CYS A 59 1.11 -6.91 -2.60
C CYS A 59 1.62 -5.46 -2.69
N ILE A 60 0.76 -4.46 -2.41
CA ILE A 60 1.09 -3.03 -2.53
C ILE A 60 2.15 -2.53 -1.55
N THR A 61 2.47 -3.29 -0.51
CA THR A 61 3.58 -2.97 0.41
C THR A 61 4.95 -3.43 -0.09
N CYS A 62 5.02 -4.03 -1.28
CA CYS A 62 6.28 -4.39 -1.91
C CYS A 62 6.84 -3.18 -2.67
N TYR A 63 8.15 -2.94 -2.57
CA TYR A 63 8.84 -1.82 -3.22
C TYR A 63 8.52 -1.66 -4.71
N ALA A 64 8.28 -2.77 -5.41
CA ALA A 64 7.92 -2.73 -6.83
C ALA A 64 6.55 -2.07 -7.07
N ALA A 65 5.55 -2.35 -6.24
CA ALA A 65 4.19 -1.86 -6.40
C ALA A 65 4.08 -0.36 -6.13
N GLU A 66 4.94 0.20 -5.27
CA GLU A 66 4.96 1.65 -4.99
C GLU A 66 5.29 2.50 -6.24
N LEU A 67 5.98 1.92 -7.22
CA LEU A 67 6.40 2.57 -8.45
C LEU A 67 5.36 2.48 -9.57
N GLU A 68 4.36 1.61 -9.42
CA GLU A 68 3.28 1.42 -10.39
C GLU A 68 2.15 2.42 -10.13
N SER A 69 1.48 2.85 -11.20
CA SER A 69 0.21 3.57 -11.08
C SER A 69 -0.89 2.64 -10.56
N LEU A 70 -1.89 3.22 -9.91
CA LEU A 70 -3.05 2.47 -9.45
C LEU A 70 -3.73 1.72 -10.61
N ALA A 71 -3.82 2.35 -11.79
CA ALA A 71 -4.37 1.75 -13.00
C ALA A 71 -3.58 0.50 -13.46
N GLU A 72 -2.25 0.59 -13.52
CA GLU A 72 -1.40 -0.54 -13.94
C GLU A 72 -1.52 -1.72 -12.98
N ALA A 73 -1.52 -1.46 -11.68
CA ALA A 73 -1.74 -2.48 -10.68
C ALA A 73 -3.13 -3.12 -10.82
N CYS A 74 -4.17 -2.33 -11.10
CA CYS A 74 -5.52 -2.84 -11.32
C CYS A 74 -5.58 -3.79 -12.52
N ILE A 75 -4.87 -3.50 -13.61
CA ILE A 75 -4.80 -4.36 -14.79
C ILE A 75 -4.19 -5.73 -14.46
N VAL A 76 -3.08 -5.76 -13.70
CA VAL A 76 -2.40 -7.01 -13.30
C VAL A 76 -3.29 -7.88 -12.40
N HIS A 77 -4.12 -7.24 -11.57
CA HIS A 77 -5.00 -7.91 -10.62
C HIS A 77 -6.43 -8.14 -11.15
N GLY A 78 -6.73 -7.71 -12.39
CA GLY A 78 -8.05 -7.87 -13.00
C GLY A 78 -9.16 -7.05 -12.33
N LEU A 79 -8.80 -5.91 -11.73
CA LEU A 79 -9.72 -4.97 -11.10
C LEU A 79 -10.01 -3.80 -12.05
N ASP A 80 -11.19 -3.20 -11.91
CA ASP A 80 -11.50 -1.96 -12.59
C ASP A 80 -10.90 -0.77 -11.80
N ALA A 81 -10.06 0.02 -12.47
CA ALA A 81 -9.35 1.12 -11.82
C ALA A 81 -10.30 2.26 -11.41
N ASP A 82 -11.40 2.48 -12.14
CA ASP A 82 -12.37 3.52 -11.82
C ASP A 82 -13.18 3.10 -10.57
N ASP A 83 -13.59 1.84 -10.47
CA ASP A 83 -14.26 1.28 -9.28
C ASP A 83 -13.37 1.38 -8.03
N VAL A 84 -12.07 1.08 -8.14
CA VAL A 84 -11.12 1.17 -7.02
C VAL A 84 -10.91 2.62 -6.59
N VAL A 85 -10.81 3.56 -7.54
CA VAL A 85 -10.69 4.99 -7.24
C VAL A 85 -11.95 5.51 -6.54
N GLU A 86 -13.13 5.13 -7.01
CA GLU A 86 -14.40 5.51 -6.37
C GLU A 86 -14.47 4.97 -4.94
N TYR A 87 -14.14 3.70 -4.74
CA TYR A 87 -14.08 3.08 -3.42
C TYR A 87 -13.11 3.81 -2.48
N LEU A 88 -11.87 4.04 -2.91
CA LEU A 88 -10.88 4.73 -2.09
C LEU A 88 -11.32 6.15 -1.72
N ASN A 89 -11.79 6.93 -2.68
CA ASN A 89 -12.24 8.30 -2.41
C ASN A 89 -13.49 8.33 -1.53
N GLY A 90 -14.39 7.34 -1.66
CA GLY A 90 -15.57 7.20 -0.83
C GLY A 90 -15.24 6.90 0.63
N GLU A 91 -14.43 5.87 0.86
CA GLU A 91 -14.03 5.44 2.21
C GLU A 91 -13.16 6.49 2.94
N LEU A 92 -12.32 7.22 2.19
CA LEU A 92 -11.49 8.30 2.74
C LEU A 92 -12.23 9.65 2.86
N GLY A 93 -13.51 9.72 2.44
CA GLY A 93 -14.30 10.95 2.50
C GLY A 93 -13.71 12.09 1.64
N LEU A 94 -13.13 11.74 0.49
CA LEU A 94 -12.51 12.62 -0.50
C LEU A 94 -13.46 13.00 -1.65
N LEU A 95 -14.61 12.33 -1.75
CA LEU A 95 -15.66 12.73 -2.67
C LEU A 95 -16.16 14.12 -2.28
N THR A 96 -15.92 15.09 -3.17
CA THR A 96 -16.48 16.43 -3.02
C THR A 96 -17.98 16.33 -3.24
N VAL A 97 -18.76 16.41 -2.17
CA VAL A 97 -20.18 16.77 -2.26
C VAL A 97 -20.25 18.19 -2.82
N GLU A 98 -20.43 18.30 -4.13
CA GLU A 98 -20.99 19.52 -4.70
C GLU A 98 -22.41 19.65 -4.11
N GLN A 99 -22.60 20.64 -3.24
CA GLN A 99 -23.91 21.10 -2.80
C GLN A 99 -24.47 22.12 -3.80
#